data_AF-A0A075QWG8-F1
#
_entry.id   AF-A0A075QWG8-F1
#
_cell.length_a   1.000
_cell.length_b   1.000
_cell.length_c   1.000
_cell.angle_alpha   90.00
_cell.angle_beta   90.00
_cell.angle_gamma   90.00
#
_symmetry.space_group_name_H-M   'P 1'
#
loop_
_entity.id
_entity.type
_entity.pdbx_description
1 polymer ?
#
loop_
_entity_poly.entity_id
_entity_poly.type
_entity_poly.pdbx_seq_one_letter_code
_entity_poly.pdbx_strand_id
1 'polypeptide(L)'
;MKSILIVGRGEAFCDFVQIASKHELDRNLIDGLQIVAFYREALRNNRAKEGFRQVATQGFAPEETKLASFEQVYLFPDEWNDSFRVIAFFVSLGTCRVYVMTQLPRYAALYRRLGAHYVFISSPKHRGYRWLLDNAEDDENTPL
;
A
#
# COMPACT_ATOMS: atom_id res chain seq x y z
N MET A 1 7.00 -14.17 -12.11
CA MET A 1 7.14 -13.64 -10.74
C MET A 1 6.12 -12.51 -10.59
N LYS A 2 5.37 -12.48 -9.48
CA LYS A 2 4.31 -11.49 -9.29
C LYS A 2 4.93 -10.16 -8.84
N SER A 3 4.75 -9.09 -9.61
CA SER A 3 5.22 -7.75 -9.24
C SER A 3 4.27 -7.12 -8.20
N ILE A 4 4.83 -6.70 -7.07
CA ILE A 4 4.07 -6.18 -5.93
C ILE A 4 4.44 -4.72 -5.67
N LEU A 5 3.44 -3.85 -5.57
CA LEU A 5 3.61 -2.47 -5.16
C LEU A 5 2.97 -2.24 -3.79
N ILE A 6 3.72 -1.67 -2.85
CA ILE A 6 3.23 -1.23 -1.56
C ILE A 6 3.19 0.28 -1.55
N VAL A 7 2.02 0.85 -1.32
CA VAL A 7 1.77 2.29 -1.34
C VAL A 7 1.21 2.70 0.01
N GLY A 8 1.74 3.74 0.63
CA GLY A 8 1.14 4.20 1.88
C GLY A 8 1.60 5.56 2.37
N ARG A 9 0.98 5.98 3.46
CA ARG A 9 1.33 7.16 4.24
C ARG A 9 1.04 6.86 5.71
N GLY A 10 1.64 7.63 6.62
CA GLY A 10 1.28 7.59 8.03
C GLY A 10 2.04 6.59 8.88
N GLU A 11 1.69 6.59 10.16
CA GLU A 11 2.35 5.76 11.18
C GLU A 11 2.26 4.28 10.84
N ALA A 12 1.08 3.79 10.47
CA ALA A 12 0.88 2.36 10.20
C ALA A 12 1.64 1.87 8.96
N PHE A 13 1.83 2.73 7.95
CA PHE A 13 2.69 2.46 6.80
C PHE A 13 4.17 2.50 7.20
N CYS A 14 4.60 3.53 7.93
CA CYS A 14 5.97 3.66 8.42
C CYS A 14 6.39 2.46 9.28
N ASP A 15 5.51 2.01 10.18
CA ASP A 15 5.71 0.82 11.00
C ASP A 15 5.87 -0.42 10.14
N PHE A 16 4.98 -0.63 9.15
CA PHE A 16 5.09 -1.74 8.21
C PHE A 16 6.45 -1.72 7.48
N VAL A 17 6.85 -0.57 6.94
CA VAL A 17 8.13 -0.42 6.22
C VAL A 17 9.32 -0.69 7.13
N GLN A 18 9.30 -0.21 8.38
CA GLN A 18 10.36 -0.48 9.34
C GLN A 18 10.47 -1.97 9.70
N ILE A 19 9.34 -2.64 9.90
CA ILE A 19 9.32 -4.09 10.21
C ILE A 19 9.80 -4.87 8.97
N ALA A 20 9.25 -4.58 7.80
CA ALA A 20 9.67 -5.15 6.51
C ALA A 20 11.18 -5.00 6.26
N SER A 21 11.76 -3.84 6.62
CA SER A 21 13.19 -3.58 6.47
C SER A 21 14.06 -4.34 7.48
N LYS A 22 13.56 -4.56 8.70
CA LYS A 22 14.28 -5.28 9.77
C LYS A 22 14.23 -6.81 9.61
N HIS A 23 13.14 -7.33 9.04
CA HIS A 23 12.96 -8.75 8.83
C HIS A 23 13.73 -9.29 7.62
N GLU A 24 14.54 -8.46 6.94
CA GLU A 24 15.17 -8.80 5.66
C GLU A 24 14.20 -9.60 4.79
N LEU A 25 12.98 -9.06 4.56
CA LEU A 25 12.00 -9.67 3.66
C LEU A 25 12.78 -10.18 2.45
N ASP A 26 12.93 -11.50 2.36
CA ASP A 26 14.02 -12.12 1.64
C ASP A 26 13.97 -11.56 0.24
N ARG A 27 14.97 -10.76 -0.14
CA ARG A 27 14.90 -9.95 -1.37
C ARG A 27 14.72 -10.86 -2.60
N ASN A 28 15.00 -12.16 -2.43
CA ASN A 28 14.79 -13.24 -3.40
C ASN A 28 13.34 -13.75 -3.48
N LEU A 29 12.53 -13.60 -2.43
CA LEU A 29 11.12 -14.06 -2.39
C LEU A 29 10.17 -13.15 -3.16
N ILE A 30 10.52 -11.86 -3.33
CA ILE A 30 9.68 -10.89 -4.04
C ILE A 30 10.51 -10.06 -5.01
N ASP A 31 11.08 -10.75 -6.00
CA ASP A 31 11.64 -10.10 -7.19
C ASP A 31 10.52 -9.26 -7.85
N GLY A 32 10.65 -7.93 -7.78
CA GLY A 32 9.61 -6.99 -8.22
C GLY A 32 8.81 -6.30 -7.13
N LEU A 33 9.18 -6.42 -5.84
CA LEU A 33 8.62 -5.60 -4.76
C LEU A 33 9.07 -4.13 -4.87
N GLN A 34 8.13 -3.19 -4.90
CA GLN A 34 8.41 -1.76 -4.75
C GLN A 34 7.59 -1.16 -3.61
N ILE A 35 8.23 -0.29 -2.82
CA ILE A 35 7.59 0.42 -1.70
C ILE A 35 7.65 1.92 -1.97
N VAL A 36 6.48 2.56 -2.05
CA VAL A 36 6.31 3.98 -2.35
C VAL A 36 5.44 4.66 -1.30
N ALA A 37 5.88 5.84 -0.86
CA ALA A 37 5.07 6.74 -0.06
C ALA A 37 4.19 7.60 -0.97
N PHE A 38 2.92 7.74 -0.63
CA PHE A 38 2.07 8.78 -1.20
C PHE A 38 2.26 10.09 -0.43
N TYR A 39 2.51 11.18 -1.14
CA TYR A 39 2.67 12.51 -0.54
C TYR A 39 1.64 13.50 -1.10
N ARG A 40 1.27 14.44 -0.24
CA ARG A 40 0.43 15.59 -0.58
C ARG A 40 1.03 16.82 0.06
N GLU A 41 1.57 17.71 -0.76
CA GLU A 41 2.18 18.97 -0.33
C GLU A 41 1.24 20.13 -0.65
N ALA A 42 0.90 20.92 0.37
CA ALA A 42 0.14 22.16 0.19
C ALA A 42 1.06 23.24 -0.40
N LEU A 43 0.65 23.84 -1.52
CA LEU A 43 1.31 24.98 -2.13
C LEU A 43 0.59 26.28 -1.77
N ARG A 44 1.30 27.40 -1.86
CA ARG A 44 0.66 28.73 -1.80
C ARG A 44 -0.41 28.82 -2.91
N ASN A 45 -1.58 29.35 -2.58
CA ASN A 45 -2.79 29.50 -3.44
C ASN A 45 -3.76 28.31 -3.52
N ASN A 46 -3.96 27.55 -2.43
CA ASN A 46 -4.90 26.41 -2.38
C ASN A 46 -4.63 25.30 -3.40
N ARG A 47 -3.45 25.30 -4.03
CA ARG A 47 -3.02 24.23 -4.92
C ARG A 47 -2.36 23.15 -4.07
N ALA A 48 -2.62 21.89 -4.37
CA ALA A 48 -1.93 20.76 -3.76
C ALA A 48 -1.10 20.06 -4.84
N LYS A 49 0.13 19.67 -4.50
CA LYS A 49 0.93 18.75 -5.31
C LYS A 49 0.82 17.36 -4.68
N GLU A 50 0.37 16.41 -5.48
CA GLU A 50 0.19 15.01 -5.08
C GLU A 50 1.15 14.14 -5.91
N GLY A 51 1.64 13.05 -5.32
CA GLY A 51 2.47 12.11 -6.05
C GLY A 51 2.96 10.94 -5.21
N PHE A 52 3.78 10.10 -5.84
CA PHE A 52 4.42 8.93 -5.22
C PHE A 52 5.92 9.15 -5.12
N ARG A 53 6.53 8.72 -4.02
CA ARG A 53 7.98 8.76 -3.79
C ARG A 53 8.44 7.43 -3.23
N GLN A 54 9.42 6.78 -3.86
CA GLN A 54 10.00 5.55 -3.30
C GLN A 54 10.64 5.80 -1.92
N VAL A 55 10.42 4.89 -0.97
CA VAL A 55 10.86 5.08 0.44
C VAL A 55 12.32 4.66 0.66
N ALA A 56 12.88 3.81 -0.21
CA ALA A 56 14.21 3.23 -0.01
C ALA A 56 15.37 3.97 -0.72
N THR A 57 15.11 4.82 -1.72
CA THR A 57 16.16 5.58 -2.42
C THR A 57 15.61 6.88 -2.97
N GLN A 58 16.41 7.95 -2.86
CA GLN A 58 16.08 9.29 -3.36
C GLN A 58 15.61 9.27 -4.81
N GLY A 59 14.49 9.95 -5.10
CA GLY A 59 14.23 10.49 -6.44
C GLY A 59 13.42 9.65 -7.41
N PHE A 60 12.67 8.64 -6.97
CA PHE A 60 11.77 7.89 -7.87
C PHE A 60 10.32 8.39 -7.77
N ALA A 61 9.85 9.08 -8.82
CA ALA A 61 8.45 9.37 -9.08
C ALA A 61 7.99 8.44 -10.22
N PRO A 62 7.39 7.27 -9.93
CA PRO A 62 6.96 6.35 -10.97
C PRO A 62 5.96 7.01 -11.91
N GLU A 63 6.19 6.87 -13.22
CA GLU A 63 5.19 7.15 -14.25
C GLU A 63 4.03 6.16 -14.13
N GLU A 64 2.82 6.59 -14.52
CA GLU A 64 1.61 5.76 -14.48
C GLU A 64 1.78 4.43 -15.24
N THR A 65 2.52 4.44 -16.34
CA THR A 65 2.85 3.26 -17.15
C THR A 65 3.62 2.20 -16.36
N LYS A 66 4.50 2.63 -15.44
CA LYS A 66 5.22 1.72 -14.53
C LYS A 66 4.35 1.29 -13.35
N LEU A 67 3.40 2.11 -12.91
CA LEU A 67 2.44 1.72 -11.88
C LEU A 67 1.44 0.67 -12.40
N ALA A 68 1.11 0.73 -13.68
CA ALA A 68 0.24 -0.23 -14.33
C ALA A 68 0.89 -1.61 -14.56
N SER A 69 2.22 -1.75 -14.44
CA SER A 69 2.90 -3.05 -14.63
C SER A 69 2.92 -3.93 -13.38
N PHE A 70 2.39 -3.43 -12.25
CA PHE A 70 2.25 -4.21 -11.04
C PHE A 70 1.02 -5.11 -11.09
N GLU A 71 1.18 -6.38 -10.76
CA GLU A 71 0.04 -7.32 -10.67
C GLU A 71 -0.78 -7.10 -9.40
N GLN A 72 -0.14 -6.59 -8.34
CA GLN A 72 -0.75 -6.40 -7.03
C GLN A 72 -0.32 -5.08 -6.42
N VAL A 73 -1.28 -4.38 -5.80
CA VAL A 73 -1.01 -3.17 -5.03
C VAL A 73 -1.60 -3.27 -3.62
N TYR A 74 -0.77 -3.01 -2.62
CA TYR A 74 -1.11 -2.97 -1.21
C TYR A 74 -1.14 -1.52 -0.75
N LEU A 75 -2.33 -1.02 -0.44
CA LEU A 75 -2.57 0.36 -0.07
C LEU A 75 -2.70 0.48 1.44
N PHE A 76 -1.91 1.36 2.06
CA PHE A 76 -1.96 1.74 3.48
C PHE A 76 -2.49 3.16 3.59
N PRO A 77 -3.82 3.35 3.54
CA PRO A 77 -4.47 4.64 3.75
C PRO A 77 -4.25 5.21 5.16
N ASP A 78 -3.71 6.43 5.23
CA ASP A 78 -3.55 7.21 6.47
C ASP A 78 -4.78 8.08 6.77
N GLU A 79 -5.22 8.84 5.76
CA GLU A 79 -6.34 9.78 5.85
C GLU A 79 -7.45 9.41 4.86
N TRP A 80 -8.70 9.51 5.31
CA TRP A 80 -9.92 9.13 4.55
C TRP A 80 -9.98 9.72 3.13
N ASN A 81 -9.73 11.02 2.97
CA ASN A 81 -9.86 11.69 1.66
C ASN A 81 -8.75 11.29 0.68
N ASP A 82 -7.52 11.15 1.17
CA ASP A 82 -6.37 10.76 0.36
C ASP A 82 -6.50 9.29 -0.08
N SER A 83 -7.06 8.44 0.80
CA SER A 83 -7.31 7.01 0.55
C SER A 83 -8.12 6.76 -0.71
N PHE A 84 -9.19 7.53 -0.93
CA PHE A 84 -10.10 7.28 -2.04
C PHE A 84 -9.50 7.55 -3.39
N ARG A 85 -8.73 8.63 -3.49
CA ARG A 85 -8.07 9.02 -4.73
C ARG A 85 -7.06 7.96 -5.14
N VAL A 86 -6.27 7.47 -4.18
CA VAL A 86 -5.28 6.43 -4.44
C VAL A 86 -5.94 5.12 -4.85
N ILE A 87 -7.01 4.70 -4.14
CA ILE A 87 -7.76 3.49 -4.52
C ILE A 87 -8.36 3.63 -5.93
N ALA A 88 -9.08 4.73 -6.19
CA ALA A 88 -9.71 4.98 -7.48
C ALA A 88 -8.69 5.02 -8.62
N PHE A 89 -7.51 5.61 -8.39
CA PHE A 89 -6.41 5.62 -9.36
C PHE A 89 -5.98 4.20 -9.74
N PHE A 90 -5.62 3.35 -8.76
CA PHE A 90 -5.17 1.99 -9.07
C PHE A 90 -6.27 1.10 -9.64
N VAL A 91 -7.51 1.31 -9.23
CA VAL A 91 -8.67 0.64 -9.84
C VAL A 91 -8.84 1.08 -11.30
N SER A 92 -8.65 2.37 -11.61
CA SER A 92 -8.76 2.86 -12.99
C SER A 92 -7.65 2.37 -13.92
N LEU A 93 -6.48 2.00 -13.38
CA LEU A 93 -5.43 1.36 -14.16
C LEU A 93 -5.87 -0.02 -14.67
N GLY A 94 -6.75 -0.72 -13.94
CA GLY A 94 -7.39 -1.97 -14.38
C GLY A 94 -6.45 -3.19 -14.51
N THR A 95 -5.16 -3.01 -14.29
CA THR A 95 -4.13 -4.04 -14.50
C THR A 95 -3.71 -4.77 -13.21
N CYS A 96 -4.11 -4.25 -12.04
CA CYS A 96 -3.63 -4.73 -10.74
C CYS A 96 -4.77 -5.13 -9.79
N ARG A 97 -4.51 -6.13 -8.95
CA ARG A 97 -5.36 -6.44 -7.80
C ARG A 97 -5.09 -5.45 -6.68
N VAL A 98 -6.14 -4.76 -6.24
CA VAL A 98 -6.05 -3.71 -5.21
C VAL A 98 -6.40 -4.30 -3.84
N TYR A 99 -5.42 -4.35 -2.95
CA TYR A 99 -5.55 -4.75 -1.55
C TYR A 99 -5.47 -3.49 -0.67
N VAL A 100 -6.43 -3.31 0.24
CA VAL A 100 -6.45 -2.16 1.15
C VAL A 100 -6.22 -2.62 2.58
N MET A 101 -5.22 -2.03 3.23
CA MET A 101 -4.81 -2.25 4.59
C MET A 101 -5.35 -1.11 5.46
N THR A 102 -6.33 -1.38 6.33
CA THR A 102 -6.93 -0.32 7.16
C THR A 102 -7.04 -0.70 8.63
N GLN A 103 -6.89 0.27 9.53
CA GLN A 103 -7.19 0.12 10.95
C GLN A 103 -8.64 0.49 11.29
N LEU A 104 -9.43 0.98 10.31
CA LEU A 104 -10.76 1.57 10.54
C LEU A 104 -11.85 0.70 9.88
N PRO A 105 -12.46 -0.25 10.62
CA PRO A 105 -13.49 -1.15 10.08
C PRO A 105 -14.65 -0.45 9.39
N ARG A 106 -15.04 0.72 9.91
CA ARG A 106 -16.15 1.54 9.38
C ARG A 106 -15.96 1.93 7.91
N TYR A 107 -14.74 1.90 7.39
CA TYR A 107 -14.42 2.30 6.02
C TYR A 107 -14.30 1.13 5.05
N ALA A 108 -14.31 -0.11 5.54
CA ALA A 108 -14.08 -1.30 4.72
C ALA A 108 -15.13 -1.48 3.62
N ALA A 109 -16.41 -1.25 3.94
CA ALA A 109 -17.50 -1.33 2.96
C ALA A 109 -17.31 -0.32 1.83
N LEU A 110 -16.81 0.88 2.14
CA LEU A 110 -16.58 1.90 1.14
C LEU A 110 -15.38 1.58 0.25
N TYR A 111 -14.28 1.09 0.82
CA TYR A 111 -13.12 0.68 0.03
C TYR A 111 -13.48 -0.41 -1.00
N ARG A 112 -14.33 -1.38 -0.63
CA ARG A 112 -14.86 -2.37 -1.58
C ARG A 112 -15.71 -1.73 -2.68
N ARG A 113 -16.58 -0.78 -2.34
CA ARG A 113 -17.39 -0.04 -3.33
C ARG A 113 -16.54 0.77 -4.32
N LEU A 114 -15.34 1.19 -3.91
CA LEU A 114 -14.38 1.88 -4.76
C LEU A 114 -13.59 0.94 -5.68
N GLY A 115 -13.79 -0.37 -5.60
CA GLY A 115 -13.13 -1.36 -6.45
C GLY A 115 -11.93 -2.06 -5.80
N ALA A 116 -11.69 -1.87 -4.50
CA ALA A 116 -10.73 -2.70 -3.80
C ALA A 116 -11.17 -4.18 -3.88
N HIS A 117 -10.26 -5.05 -4.32
CA HIS A 117 -10.51 -6.48 -4.44
C HIS A 117 -10.57 -7.12 -3.05
N TYR A 118 -9.69 -6.68 -2.16
CA TYR A 118 -9.62 -7.15 -0.78
C TYR A 118 -9.40 -5.98 0.17
N VAL A 119 -9.99 -6.08 1.35
CA VAL A 119 -9.82 -5.12 2.43
C VAL A 119 -9.49 -5.88 3.70
N PHE A 120 -8.28 -5.67 4.19
CA PHE A 120 -7.81 -6.25 5.44
C PHE A 120 -7.89 -5.21 6.54
N ILE A 121 -8.47 -5.64 7.66
CA ILE A 121 -8.64 -4.80 8.83
C ILE A 121 -7.56 -5.23 9.82
N SER A 122 -6.62 -4.32 10.11
CA SER A 122 -5.63 -4.54 11.16
C SER A 122 -6.34 -4.79 12.48
N SER A 123 -5.93 -5.85 13.17
CA SER A 123 -6.45 -6.21 14.49
C SER A 123 -5.98 -5.19 15.52
N PRO A 124 -6.88 -4.57 16.31
CA PRO A 124 -6.51 -3.58 17.33
C PRO A 124 -5.63 -4.14 18.45
N LYS A 125 -5.50 -5.48 18.55
CA LYS A 125 -4.61 -6.16 19.51
C LYS A 125 -3.15 -6.24 19.04
N HIS A 126 -2.87 -5.90 17.78
CA HIS A 126 -1.54 -5.96 17.19
C HIS A 126 -1.07 -4.53 16.89
N ARG A 127 0.18 -4.20 17.25
CA ARG A 127 0.77 -2.92 16.82
C ARG A 127 1.01 -2.96 15.30
N GLY A 128 0.16 -2.26 14.56
CA GLY A 128 0.31 -2.11 13.11
C GLY A 128 -0.05 -3.36 12.31
N TYR A 129 0.72 -3.60 11.24
CA TYR A 129 0.49 -4.69 10.27
C TYR A 129 1.51 -5.82 10.40
N ARG A 130 2.11 -5.99 11.58
CA ARG A 130 3.12 -7.02 11.85
C ARG A 130 2.67 -8.43 11.45
N TRP A 131 1.40 -8.74 11.69
CA TRP A 131 0.77 -10.01 11.32
C TRP A 131 0.81 -10.34 9.82
N LEU A 132 0.99 -9.36 8.92
CA LEU A 132 1.17 -9.63 7.49
C LEU A 132 2.51 -10.34 7.21
N LEU A 133 3.49 -10.16 8.09
CA LEU A 133 4.85 -10.71 7.94
C LEU A 133 5.03 -12.00 8.74
N ASP A 134 4.12 -12.29 9.68
CA ASP A 134 4.20 -13.45 10.58
C ASP A 134 3.63 -14.74 9.95
N ASN A 135 3.15 -14.73 8.70
CA ASN A 135 2.43 -15.86 8.07
C ASN A 135 3.29 -16.81 7.21
N ALA A 136 4.61 -16.90 7.42
CA ALA A 136 5.45 -17.80 6.63
C ALA A 136 5.28 -19.30 6.98
N GLU A 137 4.59 -19.66 8.06
CA GLU A 137 4.59 -21.06 8.53
C GLU A 137 3.23 -21.79 8.63
N ASP A 138 2.05 -21.14 8.58
CA ASP A 138 0.82 -21.88 8.99
C ASP A 138 -0.51 -21.63 8.24
N ASP A 139 -0.58 -20.99 7.06
CA ASP A 139 -1.88 -20.92 6.36
C ASP A 139 -1.80 -20.86 4.81
N GLU A 140 -2.20 -21.95 4.16
CA GLU A 140 -2.31 -22.10 2.69
C GLU A 140 -3.35 -21.15 2.03
N ASN A 141 -4.05 -20.32 2.79
CA ASN A 141 -5.08 -19.41 2.27
C ASN A 141 -4.61 -17.97 1.93
N THR A 142 -3.30 -17.67 2.04
CA THR A 142 -2.53 -16.49 1.51
C THR A 142 -3.03 -15.06 1.86
N PRO A 143 -2.24 -13.96 1.63
CA PRO A 143 -0.83 -13.87 1.20
C PRO A 143 0.07 -12.80 1.88
N LEU A 144 1.35 -13.14 2.03
CA LEU A 144 2.47 -12.41 1.39
C LEU A 144 3.44 -13.45 0.82
#